data_AF-A0A532UGG4-F1
#
_entry.id   AF-A0A532UGG4-F1
#
_cell.length_a   1.000
_cell.length_b   1.000
_cell.length_c   1.000
_cell.angle_alpha   90.00
_cell.angle_beta   90.00
_cell.angle_gamma   90.00
#
_symmetry.space_group_name_H-M   'P 1'
#
loop_
_entity.id
_entity.type
_entity.pdbx_description
1 polymer ?
#
loop_
_entity_poly.entity_id
_entity_poly.type
_entity_poly.pdbx_seq_one_letter_code
_entity_poly.pdbx_strand_id
1 'polypeptide(L)'
;MKSSKRGKTISVSVENITPFGIWLFVKGKEYFLNYKDYPYFREQVLSAIQDVQLLHGYHLYWPQLDVDLEIDNLDNPDNYPLQYRTTTHKKSKSSGRTVSR
;
A
#
# COMPACT_ATOMS: atom_id res chain seq x y z
N MET A 1 -7.51 -5.73 -36.08
CA MET A 1 -7.04 -6.31 -34.81
C MET A 1 -8.20 -6.30 -33.83
N LYS A 2 -8.58 -7.45 -33.29
CA LYS A 2 -9.71 -7.60 -32.37
C LYS A 2 -9.28 -7.08 -30.98
N SER A 3 -9.86 -5.99 -30.50
CA SER A 3 -9.80 -5.66 -29.08
C SER A 3 -11.17 -5.96 -28.47
N SER A 4 -11.18 -7.02 -27.68
CA SER A 4 -12.36 -7.60 -27.04
C SER A 4 -12.98 -6.65 -26.02
N LYS A 5 -14.31 -6.61 -26.04
CA LYS A 5 -15.22 -6.09 -25.01
C LYS A 5 -14.62 -6.22 -23.60
N ARG A 6 -14.56 -5.13 -22.83
CA ARG A 6 -14.54 -5.15 -21.35
C ARG A 6 -15.48 -4.03 -20.94
N GLY A 7 -16.73 -4.34 -20.61
CA GLY A 7 -17.06 -4.93 -19.32
C GLY A 7 -17.13 -3.78 -18.33
N LYS A 8 -18.26 -3.06 -18.35
CA LYS A 8 -18.70 -2.02 -17.39
C LYS A 8 -17.55 -1.51 -16.51
N THR A 9 -16.79 -0.55 -17.03
CA THR A 9 -15.64 0.07 -16.35
C THR A 9 -16.04 0.46 -14.94
N ILE A 10 -15.69 -0.38 -13.99
CA ILE A 10 -15.67 -0.06 -12.58
C ILE A 10 -14.61 1.04 -12.47
N SER A 11 -15.07 2.28 -12.28
CA SER A 11 -14.27 3.49 -12.36
C SER A 11 -13.26 3.52 -11.22
N VAL A 12 -12.03 3.14 -11.52
CA VAL A 12 -10.85 3.47 -10.72
C VAL A 12 -10.14 4.63 -11.41
N SER A 13 -9.77 5.64 -10.63
CA SER A 13 -8.98 6.78 -11.09
C SER A 13 -8.05 7.25 -9.98
N VAL A 14 -6.90 7.79 -10.36
CA VAL A 14 -6.03 8.53 -9.44
C VAL A 14 -6.50 9.98 -9.45
N GLU A 15 -6.99 10.47 -8.31
CA GLU A 15 -7.49 11.84 -8.16
C GLU A 15 -6.36 12.84 -7.98
N ASN A 16 -5.38 12.50 -7.13
CA ASN A 16 -4.32 13.42 -6.77
C ASN A 16 -3.05 12.69 -6.34
N ILE A 17 -1.90 13.28 -6.63
CA ILE A 17 -0.59 12.75 -6.25
C ILE A 17 0.11 13.86 -5.47
N THR A 18 0.44 13.56 -4.22
CA THR A 18 1.09 14.49 -3.29
C THR A 18 2.49 13.99 -2.93
N PRO A 19 3.36 14.83 -2.34
CA PRO A 19 4.65 14.39 -1.82
C PRO A 19 4.57 13.35 -0.69
N PHE A 20 3.40 13.19 -0.08
CA PHE A 20 3.18 12.26 1.04
C PHE A 20 2.54 10.94 0.60
N GLY A 21 1.87 10.92 -0.54
CA GLY A 21 1.06 9.79 -0.97
C GLY A 21 0.15 10.08 -2.15
N ILE A 22 -0.69 9.11 -2.50
CA ILE A 22 -1.57 9.12 -3.66
C ILE A 22 -3.03 8.99 -3.21
N TRP A 23 -3.92 9.77 -3.82
CA TRP A 23 -5.36 9.65 -3.69
C TRP A 23 -5.94 8.84 -4.85
N LEU A 24 -6.65 7.78 -4.50
CA LEU A 24 -7.37 6.91 -5.42
C LEU A 24 -8.87 7.06 -5.22
N PHE A 25 -9.62 7.13 -6.30
CA PHE A 25 -11.06 7.07 -6.29
C PHE A 25 -11.51 5.76 -6.89
N VAL A 26 -12.20 4.95 -6.10
CA VAL A 26 -12.67 3.63 -6.51
C VAL A 26 -14.12 3.46 -6.10
N LYS A 27 -14.99 3.17 -7.06
CA LYS A 27 -16.43 2.88 -6.82
C LYS A 27 -17.17 3.94 -5.98
N GLY A 28 -16.79 5.22 -6.06
CA GLY A 28 -17.45 6.27 -5.29
C GLY A 28 -16.82 6.56 -3.92
N LYS A 29 -15.70 5.91 -3.58
CA LYS A 29 -14.93 6.13 -2.36
C LYS A 29 -13.52 6.60 -2.67
N GLU A 30 -13.01 7.50 -1.84
CA GLU A 30 -11.62 7.96 -1.89
C GLU A 30 -10.76 7.15 -0.91
N TYR A 31 -9.57 6.77 -1.36
CA TYR A 31 -8.58 6.04 -0.58
C TYR A 31 -7.23 6.76 -0.68
N PHE A 32 -6.56 6.90 0.46
CA PHE A 32 -5.24 7.53 0.52
C PHE A 32 -4.14 6.48 0.74
N LEU A 33 -3.23 6.38 -0.22
CA LEU A 33 -2.04 5.54 -0.14
C LEU A 33 -0.85 6.38 0.34
N ASN A 34 -0.40 6.14 1.56
CA ASN A 34 0.74 6.84 2.13
C ASN A 34 2.06 6.23 1.63
N TYR A 35 3.04 7.05 1.23
CA TYR A 35 4.37 6.57 0.83
C TYR A 35 5.19 5.96 1.98
N LYS A 36 4.73 6.08 3.22
CA LYS A 36 5.30 5.35 4.35
C LYS A 36 4.99 3.86 4.29
N ASP A 37 3.75 3.52 3.95
CA ASP A 37 3.27 2.14 3.88
C ASP A 37 3.50 1.55 2.49
N TYR A 38 3.41 2.39 1.46
CA TYR A 38 3.59 2.02 0.06
C TYR A 38 4.74 2.81 -0.60
N PRO A 39 6.00 2.54 -0.22
CA PRO A 39 7.15 3.29 -0.73
C PRO A 39 7.39 3.08 -2.24
N TYR A 40 6.84 2.01 -2.82
CA TYR A 40 7.00 1.64 -4.23
C TYR A 40 6.56 2.73 -5.21
N PHE A 41 5.66 3.62 -4.80
CA PHE A 41 5.14 4.70 -5.62
C PHE A 41 5.97 6.00 -5.59
N ARG A 42 6.92 6.13 -4.65
CA ARG A 42 7.61 7.41 -4.37
C ARG A 42 8.45 7.92 -5.55
N GLU A 43 9.11 7.03 -6.27
CA GLU A 43 10.06 7.38 -7.34
C GLU A 43 9.57 6.95 -8.72
N GLN A 44 8.24 6.82 -8.87
CA GLN A 44 7.64 6.29 -10.08
C GLN A 44 7.11 7.37 -11.00
N VAL A 45 7.04 7.03 -12.29
CA VAL A 45 6.53 7.95 -13.31
C VAL A 45 5.03 8.14 -13.12
N LEU A 46 4.56 9.39 -13.20
CA LEU A 46 3.15 9.75 -13.05
C LEU A 46 2.22 8.93 -13.97
N SER A 47 2.65 8.67 -15.20
CA SER A 47 1.91 7.83 -16.15
C SER A 47 1.79 6.37 -15.70
N ALA A 48 2.81 5.83 -15.03
CA ALA A 48 2.77 4.48 -14.47
C ALA A 48 1.82 4.41 -13.26
N ILE A 49 1.80 5.46 -12.42
CA ILE A 49 0.87 5.55 -11.27
C ILE A 49 -0.58 5.70 -11.75
N GLN A 50 -0.82 6.45 -12.82
CA GLN A 50 -2.16 6.63 -13.39
C GLN A 50 -2.69 5.39 -14.12
N ASP A 51 -1.82 4.51 -14.60
CA ASP A 51 -2.20 3.24 -15.24
C ASP A 51 -2.60 2.19 -14.19
N VAL A 52 -3.69 2.46 -13.47
CA VAL A 52 -4.28 1.56 -12.49
C VAL A 52 -5.43 0.77 -13.09
N GLN A 53 -5.46 -0.53 -12.84
CA GLN A 53 -6.50 -1.44 -13.32
C GLN A 53 -7.25 -2.05 -12.14
N LEU A 54 -8.59 -1.99 -12.17
CA LEU A 54 -9.42 -2.65 -11.16
C LEU A 54 -9.83 -4.05 -11.66
N LEU A 55 -9.18 -5.06 -11.10
CA LEU A 55 -9.47 -6.48 -11.30
C LEU A 55 -10.53 -6.95 -10.29
N HIS A 56 -11.49 -7.73 -10.78
CA HIS A 56 -12.57 -8.37 -9.99
C HIS A 56 -13.44 -7.42 -9.13
N GLY A 57 -13.24 -6.10 -9.24
CA GLY A 57 -13.95 -5.08 -8.48
C GLY A 57 -13.40 -4.79 -7.09
N TYR A 58 -12.33 -5.46 -6.65
CA TYR A 58 -11.72 -5.25 -5.32
C TYR A 58 -10.19 -5.28 -5.34
N HIS A 59 -9.56 -5.60 -6.47
CA HIS A 59 -8.12 -5.75 -6.57
C HIS A 59 -7.57 -4.73 -7.57
N LEU A 60 -6.75 -3.81 -7.09
CA LEU A 60 -6.07 -2.76 -7.85
C LEU A 60 -4.72 -3.30 -8.34
N TYR A 61 -4.42 -3.14 -9.62
CA TYR A 61 -3.19 -3.61 -10.22
C TYR A 61 -2.55 -2.52 -11.07
N TRP A 62 -1.27 -2.27 -10.85
CA TRP A 62 -0.44 -1.37 -11.65
C TRP A 62 0.53 -2.19 -12.51
N PRO A 63 0.18 -2.48 -13.79
CA PRO A 63 1.02 -3.30 -14.68
C PRO A 63 2.40 -2.70 -14.95
N GLN A 64 2.53 -1.37 -14.92
CA GLN A 64 3.83 -0.71 -15.13
C GLN A 64 4.75 -0.80 -13.91
N LEU A 65 4.18 -0.92 -12.72
CA LEU A 65 4.89 -0.93 -11.45
C LEU A 65 5.10 -2.35 -10.92
N ASP A 66 4.33 -3.30 -11.47
CA ASP A 66 4.18 -4.65 -10.94
C ASP A 66 3.76 -4.65 -9.46
N VAL A 67 2.83 -3.74 -9.13
CA VAL A 67 2.28 -3.57 -7.78
C VAL A 67 0.79 -3.90 -7.79
N ASP A 68 0.36 -4.73 -6.86
CA ASP A 68 -1.03 -5.03 -6.57
C ASP A 68 -1.47 -4.57 -5.17
N LEU A 69 -2.70 -4.10 -5.04
CA LEU A 69 -3.32 -3.68 -3.78
C LEU A 69 -4.78 -4.14 -3.71
N GLU A 70 -5.24 -4.57 -2.55
CA GLU A 70 -6.65 -4.91 -2.33
C GLU A 70 -7.40 -3.77 -1.63
N ILE A 71 -8.59 -3.45 -2.13
CA ILE A 71 -9.47 -2.44 -1.53
C ILE A 71 -9.87 -2.84 -0.11
N ASP A 72 -10.04 -4.14 0.16
CA ASP A 72 -10.40 -4.65 1.50
C ASP A 72 -9.35 -4.27 2.56
N ASN A 73 -8.08 -4.21 2.16
CA ASN A 73 -6.99 -3.78 3.04
C ASN A 73 -7.05 -2.27 3.33
N LEU A 74 -7.64 -1.47 2.43
CA LEU A 74 -7.85 -0.04 2.60
C LEU A 74 -9.13 0.28 3.41
N ASP A 75 -10.17 -0.54 3.29
CA ASP A 75 -11.45 -0.35 4.00
C ASP A 75 -11.36 -0.80 5.48
N ASN A 76 -10.54 -1.81 5.79
CA ASN A 76 -10.34 -2.30 7.16
C ASN A 76 -8.85 -2.38 7.56
N PRO A 77 -8.18 -1.23 7.76
CA PRO A 77 -6.79 -1.23 8.24
C PRO A 77 -6.63 -1.89 9.63
N ASP A 78 -7.70 -1.95 10.44
CA ASP A 78 -7.72 -2.63 11.75
C ASP A 78 -7.72 -4.17 11.66
N ASN A 79 -8.13 -4.77 10.54
CA ASN A 79 -8.10 -6.23 10.37
C ASN A 79 -6.70 -6.74 9.98
N TYR A 80 -5.86 -5.86 9.43
CA TYR A 80 -4.49 -6.16 9.03
C TYR A 80 -3.52 -5.16 9.65
N PRO A 81 -3.36 -5.16 10.98
CA PRO A 81 -2.34 -4.32 11.58
C PRO A 81 -1.00 -4.88 11.10
N LEU A 82 -0.34 -4.14 10.20
CA LEU A 82 1.06 -4.32 9.83
C LEU A 82 1.93 -4.00 11.06
N GLN A 83 1.83 -4.86 12.08
CA GLN A 83 2.72 -4.86 13.21
C GLN A 83 4.04 -5.47 12.73
N TYR A 84 4.88 -4.63 12.13
CA TYR A 84 6.31 -4.87 12.22
C TYR A 84 6.68 -4.75 13.71
N ARG A 85 6.64 -5.88 14.40
CA ARG A 85 7.17 -5.97 15.77
C ARG A 85 8.68 -5.85 15.64
N THR A 86 9.19 -4.61 15.71
CA THR A 86 10.56 -4.38 16.15
C THR A 86 10.66 -4.96 17.55
N THR A 87 11.01 -6.24 17.65
CA THR A 87 11.57 -6.78 18.88
C THR A 87 12.90 -6.07 19.05
N THR A 88 12.87 -4.88 19.65
CA THR A 88 14.03 -4.28 20.28
C THR A 88 14.47 -5.27 21.33
N HIS A 89 15.39 -6.17 20.94
CA HIS A 89 16.12 -7.01 21.87
C HIS A 89 16.87 -6.06 22.82
N LYS A 90 16.23 -5.69 23.93
CA LYS A 90 16.91 -5.08 25.06
C LYS A 90 17.89 -6.14 25.57
N LYS A 91 19.16 -6.01 25.19
CA LYS A 91 20.26 -6.70 25.88
C LYS A 91 20.20 -6.27 27.34
N SER A 92 19.65 -7.12 28.20
CA SER A 92 19.81 -7.00 29.64
C SER A 92 21.30 -7.14 29.95
N LYS A 93 21.98 -6.04 30.26
CA LYS A 93 23.26 -6.11 30.99
C LYS A 93 22.92 -6.66 32.38
N SER A 94 23.11 -7.98 32.57
CA SER A 94 23.24 -8.55 33.90
C SER A 94 24.59 -8.13 34.47
N SER A 95 24.63 -6.96 35.12
CA SER A 95 25.74 -6.62 36.00
C SER A 95 25.58 -7.48 37.25
N GLY A 96 26.25 -8.63 37.24
CA GLY A 96 26.37 -9.51 38.41
C GLY A 96 27.01 -8.77 39.57
N ARG A 97 26.41 -8.95 40.74
CA ARG A 97 26.81 -8.44 42.06
C ARG A 97 28.23 -8.90 42.43
N THR A 98 28.93 -8.01 43.12
CA THR A 98 29.76 -8.20 44.33
C THR A 98 29.96 -9.64 44.83
N VAL A 99 31.20 -10.01 45.19
CA VAL A 99 31.61 -10.57 46.52
C VAL A 99 33.13 -10.84 46.55
N SER A 100 33.77 -10.20 47.53
CA SER A 100 34.84 -10.62 48.45
C SER A 100 35.98 -11.55 48.00
N ARG A 101 37.23 -11.07 48.19
CA ARG A 101 38.20 -11.68 49.11
C ARG A 101 39.31 -10.71 49.48
#